data_AF-A0A972IJN4-F1
#
_entry.id   AF-A0A972IJN4-F1
#
_cell.length_a   1.000
_cell.length_b   1.000
_cell.length_c   1.000
_cell.angle_alpha   90.00
_cell.angle_beta   90.00
_cell.angle_gamma   90.00
#
_symmetry.space_group_name_H-M   'P 1'
#
loop_
_entity.id
_entity.type
_entity.pdbx_description
1 polymer ?
#
loop_
_entity_poly.entity_id
_entity_poly.type
_entity_poly.pdbx_seq_one_letter_code
_entity_poly.pdbx_strand_id
1 'polypeptide(L)'
;MRKSKAFTLIELLVVIAIIAILMAILMPSLKRAREQGQRAACLNNVKQLGLAWILYADDYDDKIVNGEAEYNQNALGQCGVSTGGLHPREKYWVGTDCHSGYMTGGQLDEETQLSAIRAGALFPYVPSAKLYQCPTGIRGEMRTYTIVDSINGLARDGTFSGTKGIRVGRTMLWVKRRADISQPGPSNRLVFLDEGRVTPDSYACHYINARWWDPPHVRHGDGTNVAFADGHSAYWKWDSKETINVGKMVNPEHQFTPTTEAGLEDLARMQIGIWGRLGY
;
A
#
# COMPACT_ATOMS: atom_id res chain seq x y z
N MET A 1 -60.92 9.07 34.28
CA MET A 1 -60.27 8.33 33.17
C MET A 1 -59.59 9.34 32.25
N ARG A 2 -58.26 9.34 32.22
CA ARG A 2 -57.48 10.29 31.41
C ARG A 2 -57.42 9.74 29.98
N LYS A 3 -58.15 10.34 29.04
CA LYS A 3 -58.15 9.93 27.62
C LYS A 3 -56.72 10.07 27.07
N SER A 4 -56.06 8.95 26.78
CA SER A 4 -54.82 8.94 26.01
C SER A 4 -55.11 9.46 24.61
N LYS A 5 -54.48 10.56 24.21
CA LYS A 5 -54.53 11.03 22.82
C LYS A 5 -53.83 10.00 21.95
N ALA A 6 -54.56 9.37 21.02
CA ALA A 6 -53.99 8.50 20.01
C ALA A 6 -53.41 9.36 18.87
N PHE A 7 -52.24 8.97 18.36
CA PHE A 7 -51.63 9.61 17.19
C PHE A 7 -52.51 9.44 15.96
N THR A 8 -52.66 10.50 15.17
CA THR A 8 -53.32 10.44 13.87
C THR A 8 -52.35 9.91 12.80
N LEU A 9 -52.90 9.29 11.74
CA LEU A 9 -52.12 8.84 10.59
C LEU A 9 -51.30 9.98 9.96
N ILE A 10 -51.87 11.19 9.91
CA ILE A 10 -51.22 12.37 9.32
C ILE A 10 -50.00 12.78 10.15
N GLU A 11 -50.13 12.83 11.49
CA GLU A 11 -49.00 13.16 12.38
C GLU A 11 -47.84 12.18 12.21
N LEU A 12 -48.14 10.88 12.08
CA LEU A 12 -47.10 9.87 11.83
C LEU A 12 -46.43 10.06 10.47
N LEU A 13 -47.21 10.33 9.41
CA LEU A 13 -46.70 10.56 8.06
C LEU A 13 -45.78 11.79 7.97
N VAL A 14 -46.12 12.88 8.65
CA VAL A 14 -45.29 14.09 8.68
C VAL A 14 -43.95 13.81 9.37
N VAL A 15 -43.95 13.06 10.47
CA VAL A 15 -42.72 12.73 11.21
C VAL A 15 -41.77 11.88 10.35
N ILE A 16 -42.27 10.83 9.70
CA ILE A 16 -41.43 10.00 8.83
C ILE A 16 -40.91 10.79 7.63
N ALA A 17 -41.70 11.73 7.08
CA ALA A 17 -41.28 12.59 5.98
C ALA A 17 -40.11 13.51 6.40
N ILE A 18 -40.19 14.12 7.59
CA ILE A 18 -39.11 14.94 8.14
C ILE A 18 -37.85 14.10 8.37
N ILE A 19 -37.97 12.90 8.98
CA ILE A 19 -36.84 11.98 9.18
C ILE A 19 -36.21 11.60 7.84
N ALA A 20 -37.01 11.29 6.81
CA ALA A 20 -36.51 10.94 5.49
C ALA A 20 -35.71 12.08 4.84
N ILE A 21 -36.21 13.32 4.92
CA ILE A 21 -35.50 14.51 4.41
C ILE A 21 -34.17 14.71 5.15
N LEU A 22 -34.18 14.62 6.49
CA LEU A 22 -32.98 14.76 7.30
C LEU A 22 -31.95 13.67 6.95
N MET A 23 -32.37 12.41 6.83
CA MET A 23 -31.49 11.31 6.45
C MET A 23 -30.93 11.47 5.04
N ALA A 24 -31.71 11.99 4.08
CA ALA A 24 -31.26 12.23 2.71
C ALA A 24 -30.10 13.24 2.66
N ILE A 25 -30.09 14.25 3.53
CA ILE A 25 -29.01 15.26 3.63
C ILE A 25 -27.83 14.75 4.46
N LEU A 26 -28.09 13.98 5.53
CA LEU A 26 -27.05 13.49 6.44
C LEU A 26 -26.25 12.33 5.86
N MET A 27 -26.87 11.43 5.09
CA MET A 27 -26.21 10.21 4.61
C MET A 27 -25.00 10.48 3.68
N PRO A 28 -25.05 11.42 2.71
CA PRO A 28 -23.88 11.77 1.90
C PRO A 28 -22.74 12.34 2.74
N SER A 29 -23.06 13.21 3.71
CA SER A 29 -22.09 13.86 4.60
C SER A 29 -21.42 12.85 5.53
N LEU A 30 -22.19 11.92 6.11
CA LEU A 30 -21.66 10.85 6.96
C LEU A 30 -20.77 9.87 6.17
N LYS A 31 -21.13 9.54 4.93
CA LYS A 31 -20.30 8.70 4.06
C LYS A 31 -18.94 9.36 3.80
N ARG A 32 -18.92 10.66 3.48
CA ARG A 32 -17.68 11.43 3.29
C ARG A 32 -16.84 11.52 4.56
N ALA A 33 -17.47 11.80 5.70
CA ALA A 33 -16.77 11.88 6.99
C ALA A 33 -16.14 10.53 7.38
N ARG A 34 -16.86 9.42 7.17
CA ARG A 34 -16.36 8.07 7.42
C ARG A 34 -15.15 7.75 6.52
N GLU A 35 -15.23 8.06 5.23
CA GLU A 35 -14.12 7.84 4.30
C GLU A 35 -12.88 8.63 4.72
N GLN A 36 -13.04 9.90 5.08
CA GLN A 36 -11.93 10.74 5.54
C GLN A 36 -11.29 10.19 6.82
N GLY A 37 -12.09 9.69 7.76
CA GLY A 37 -11.61 9.03 8.97
C GLY A 37 -10.83 7.74 8.68
N GLN A 38 -11.34 6.90 7.78
CA GLN A 38 -10.66 5.68 7.33
C GLN A 38 -9.35 6.00 6.62
N ARG A 39 -9.33 7.02 5.77
CA ARG A 39 -8.13 7.51 5.08
C ARG A 39 -7.09 8.03 6.09
N ALA A 40 -7.50 8.79 7.10
CA ALA A 40 -6.61 9.29 8.14
C ALA A 40 -5.97 8.15 8.95
N ALA A 41 -6.75 7.11 9.29
CA ALA A 41 -6.22 5.91 9.93
C ALA A 41 -5.22 5.17 9.02
N CYS A 42 -5.53 4.99 7.73
CA CYS A 42 -4.62 4.38 6.77
C CYS A 42 -3.32 5.18 6.60
N LEU A 43 -3.40 6.53 6.51
CA LEU A 43 -2.23 7.40 6.50
C LEU A 43 -1.35 7.22 7.73
N ASN A 44 -1.96 7.12 8.92
CA ASN A 44 -1.21 6.85 10.13
C ASN A 44 -0.54 5.47 10.10
N ASN A 45 -1.23 4.43 9.60
CA ASN A 45 -0.67 3.09 9.48
C ASN A 45 0.58 3.06 8.60
N VAL A 46 0.51 3.60 7.38
CA VAL A 46 1.68 3.66 6.48
C VAL A 46 2.80 4.53 7.04
N LYS A 47 2.46 5.59 7.79
CA LYS A 47 3.46 6.41 8.51
C LYS A 47 4.19 5.60 9.58
N GLN A 48 3.47 4.85 10.42
CA GLN A 48 4.09 4.02 11.45
C GLN A 48 4.99 2.93 10.83
N LEU A 49 4.58 2.33 9.71
CA LEU A 49 5.43 1.40 8.95
C LEU A 49 6.68 2.09 8.39
N GLY A 50 6.55 3.29 7.82
CA GLY A 50 7.68 4.09 7.35
C GLY A 50 8.67 4.43 8.46
N LEU A 51 8.18 4.78 9.66
CA LEU A 51 9.02 5.01 10.83
C LEU A 51 9.72 3.72 11.30
N ALA A 52 9.02 2.59 11.33
CA ALA A 52 9.61 1.29 11.65
C ALA A 52 10.74 0.92 10.68
N TRP A 53 10.59 1.25 9.40
CA TRP A 53 11.63 1.06 8.39
C TRP A 53 12.87 1.92 8.63
N ILE A 54 12.70 3.17 9.09
CA ILE A 54 13.84 4.04 9.49
C ILE A 54 14.56 3.44 10.71
N LEU A 55 13.80 3.06 11.74
CA LEU A 55 14.36 2.48 12.97
C LEU A 55 15.13 1.18 12.69
N TYR A 56 14.61 0.34 11.80
CA TYR A 56 15.33 -0.86 11.34
C TYR A 56 16.67 -0.48 10.71
N ALA A 57 16.69 0.51 9.81
CA ALA A 57 17.94 0.92 9.17
C ALA A 57 18.97 1.44 10.20
N ASP A 58 18.52 2.20 11.19
CA ASP A 58 19.38 2.72 12.25
C ASP A 58 20.04 1.59 13.08
N ASP A 59 19.33 0.48 13.32
CA ASP A 59 19.84 -0.69 14.05
C ASP A 59 20.74 -1.62 13.20
N TYR A 60 20.69 -1.52 11.87
CA TYR A 60 21.35 -2.46 10.93
C TYR A 60 22.40 -1.79 10.03
N ASP A 61 23.22 -0.88 10.59
CA ASP A 61 24.29 -0.17 9.87
C ASP A 61 23.79 0.54 8.59
N ASP A 62 22.62 1.17 8.69
CA ASP A 62 21.93 1.88 7.61
C ASP A 62 21.44 0.99 6.46
N LYS A 63 21.53 -0.34 6.61
CA LYS A 63 20.93 -1.30 5.66
C LYS A 63 19.44 -1.37 5.89
N ILE A 64 18.69 -1.32 4.80
CA ILE A 64 17.24 -1.41 4.85
C ILE A 64 16.80 -2.87 4.74
N VAL A 65 15.63 -3.18 5.29
CA VAL A 65 15.01 -4.52 5.25
C VAL A 65 14.80 -4.98 3.81
N ASN A 66 14.72 -6.29 3.55
CA ASN A 66 14.23 -6.75 2.24
C ASN A 66 12.76 -6.34 2.09
N GLY A 67 12.48 -5.57 1.04
CA GLY A 67 11.18 -5.02 0.69
C GLY A 67 10.20 -6.06 0.13
N GLU A 68 10.69 -7.22 -0.27
CA GLU A 68 9.84 -8.35 -0.65
C GLU A 68 9.16 -8.95 0.59
N ALA A 69 7.91 -9.37 0.46
CA ALA A 69 7.32 -10.36 1.37
C ALA A 69 7.82 -11.75 1.00
N GLU A 70 8.17 -12.58 1.98
CA GLU A 70 8.59 -13.96 1.68
C GLU A 70 7.46 -14.70 0.94
N TYR A 71 7.82 -15.45 -0.10
CA TYR A 71 6.87 -16.28 -0.83
C TYR A 71 7.37 -17.73 -0.92
N ASN A 72 7.13 -18.49 0.15
CA ASN A 72 7.47 -19.90 0.22
C ASN A 72 6.26 -20.74 0.68
N GLN A 73 5.56 -21.33 -0.29
CA GLN A 73 4.35 -22.13 -0.02
C GLN A 73 4.61 -23.37 0.86
N ASN A 74 5.88 -23.79 1.04
CA ASN A 74 6.23 -24.88 1.94
C ASN A 74 6.57 -24.39 3.37
N ALA A 75 6.62 -23.07 3.60
CA ALA A 75 6.99 -22.45 4.87
C ALA A 75 6.00 -21.32 5.25
N LEU A 76 4.71 -21.60 5.12
CA LEU A 76 3.63 -20.66 5.46
C LEU A 76 3.76 -20.14 6.91
N GLY A 77 3.54 -18.84 7.11
CA GLY A 77 3.61 -18.24 8.44
C GLY A 77 5.02 -18.07 9.03
N GLN A 78 6.07 -18.41 8.27
CA GLN A 78 7.47 -18.32 8.72
C GLN A 78 8.22 -17.18 8.00
N CYS A 79 9.42 -16.88 8.50
CA CYS A 79 10.43 -16.05 7.83
C CYS A 79 11.67 -16.91 7.59
N GLY A 80 11.72 -17.60 6.45
CA GLY A 80 12.69 -18.64 6.11
C GLY A 80 14.05 -18.09 5.66
N VAL A 81 14.90 -17.65 6.59
CA VAL A 81 16.17 -17.02 6.23
C VAL A 81 17.22 -18.02 5.70
N SER A 82 17.25 -18.15 4.38
CA SER A 82 18.45 -17.95 3.57
C SER A 82 18.04 -17.29 2.26
N THR A 83 17.80 -15.98 2.31
CA THR A 83 17.60 -15.19 1.10
C THR A 83 18.85 -15.34 0.21
N GLY A 84 18.64 -15.86 -1.00
CA GLY A 84 19.66 -16.08 -2.02
C GLY A 84 19.58 -15.05 -3.13
N GLY A 85 20.37 -15.24 -4.19
CA GLY A 85 20.32 -14.38 -5.37
C GLY A 85 20.63 -12.91 -5.08
N LEU A 86 19.64 -12.04 -5.29
CA LEU A 86 19.76 -10.58 -5.22
C LEU A 86 19.70 -10.01 -3.80
N HIS A 87 19.31 -10.82 -2.81
CA HIS A 87 19.15 -10.43 -1.41
C HIS A 87 19.98 -11.30 -0.46
N PRO A 88 21.30 -11.50 -0.66
CA PRO A 88 22.04 -12.52 0.10
C PRO A 88 22.08 -12.21 1.61
N ARG A 89 21.47 -13.09 2.44
CA ARG A 89 21.41 -13.01 3.91
C ARG A 89 20.65 -11.79 4.49
N GLU A 90 19.69 -11.28 3.74
CA GLU A 90 18.76 -10.25 4.19
C GLU A 90 17.52 -10.89 4.84
N LYS A 91 16.81 -10.14 5.68
CA LYS A 91 15.53 -10.59 6.26
C LYS A 91 14.37 -9.92 5.53
N TYR A 92 13.34 -10.69 5.21
CA TYR A 92 12.08 -10.15 4.68
C TYR A 92 11.39 -9.29 5.73
N TRP A 93 10.74 -8.21 5.29
CA TRP A 93 10.01 -7.32 6.19
C TRP A 93 8.75 -7.99 6.76
N VAL A 94 8.16 -8.94 6.01
CA VAL A 94 7.05 -9.82 6.37
C VAL A 94 7.33 -11.24 5.86
N GLY A 95 6.94 -12.26 6.64
CA GLY A 95 7.04 -13.66 6.26
C GLY A 95 6.02 -14.10 5.20
N THR A 96 5.86 -15.41 5.01
CA THR A 96 4.93 -15.92 3.97
C THR A 96 3.46 -15.78 4.39
N ASP A 97 2.85 -14.64 4.04
CA ASP A 97 1.44 -14.30 4.31
C ASP A 97 0.54 -14.36 3.06
N CYS A 98 1.10 -14.65 1.90
CA CYS A 98 0.39 -14.65 0.62
C CYS A 98 0.01 -16.08 0.14
N HIS A 99 -1.23 -16.25 -0.31
CA HIS A 99 -1.73 -17.49 -0.91
C HIS A 99 -1.31 -17.61 -2.38
N SER A 100 -1.02 -18.80 -2.90
CA SER A 100 -0.57 -18.98 -4.29
C SER A 100 -1.56 -18.50 -5.36
N GLY A 101 -2.85 -18.58 -5.06
CA GLY A 101 -3.95 -18.02 -5.84
C GLY A 101 -4.30 -16.55 -5.56
N TYR A 102 -3.40 -15.73 -4.99
CA TYR A 102 -3.69 -14.32 -4.66
C TYR A 102 -4.19 -13.49 -5.86
N MET A 103 -3.72 -13.80 -7.07
CA MET A 103 -4.15 -13.15 -8.31
C MET A 103 -5.65 -13.33 -8.60
N THR A 104 -6.25 -14.42 -8.12
CA THR A 104 -7.68 -14.69 -8.24
C THR A 104 -8.45 -14.43 -6.93
N GLY A 105 -7.80 -13.80 -5.95
CA GLY A 105 -8.39 -13.47 -4.64
C GLY A 105 -8.29 -14.58 -3.60
N GLY A 106 -7.44 -15.59 -3.82
CA GLY A 106 -7.13 -16.59 -2.80
C GLY A 106 -6.44 -15.96 -1.59
N GLN A 107 -6.78 -16.42 -0.39
CA GLN A 107 -6.25 -15.91 0.88
C GLN A 107 -5.84 -17.10 1.77
N LEU A 108 -4.78 -16.92 2.56
CA LEU A 108 -4.45 -17.84 3.65
C LEU A 108 -5.41 -17.62 4.83
N ASP A 109 -5.45 -18.55 5.77
CA ASP A 109 -6.17 -18.31 7.01
C ASP A 109 -5.53 -17.16 7.82
N GLU A 110 -6.34 -16.54 8.68
CA GLU A 110 -5.95 -15.36 9.44
C GLU A 110 -4.73 -15.62 10.33
N GLU A 111 -4.64 -16.76 11.01
CA GLU A 111 -3.55 -17.02 11.95
C GLU A 111 -2.22 -17.24 11.23
N THR A 112 -2.24 -17.88 10.06
CA THR A 112 -1.04 -18.00 9.21
C THR A 112 -0.54 -16.63 8.76
N GLN A 113 -1.42 -15.75 8.28
CA GLN A 113 -1.03 -14.39 7.87
C GLN A 113 -0.49 -13.58 9.06
N LEU A 114 -1.17 -13.63 10.21
CA LEU A 114 -0.72 -12.95 11.42
C LEU A 114 0.62 -13.49 11.92
N SER A 115 0.85 -14.80 11.82
CA SER A 115 2.14 -15.42 12.18
C SER A 115 3.26 -14.95 11.26
N ALA A 116 3.02 -14.87 9.95
CA ALA A 116 3.98 -14.31 8.99
C ALA A 116 4.30 -12.83 9.25
N ILE A 117 3.31 -12.01 9.57
CA ILE A 117 3.51 -10.61 9.97
C ILE A 117 4.38 -10.55 11.23
N ARG A 118 4.07 -11.34 12.26
CA ARG A 118 4.82 -11.39 13.53
C ARG A 118 6.27 -11.86 13.34
N ALA A 119 6.52 -12.73 12.37
CA ALA A 119 7.86 -13.23 12.03
C ALA A 119 8.70 -12.24 11.21
N GLY A 120 8.07 -11.20 10.64
CA GLY A 120 8.71 -10.20 9.81
C GLY A 120 9.72 -9.32 10.55
N ALA A 121 10.75 -8.86 9.83
CA ALA A 121 11.84 -8.08 10.43
C ALA A 121 11.43 -6.70 10.96
N LEU A 122 10.32 -6.12 10.47
CA LEU A 122 9.81 -4.84 10.96
C LEU A 122 8.90 -4.97 12.19
N PHE A 123 8.35 -6.16 12.48
CA PHE A 123 7.37 -6.34 13.56
C PHE A 123 7.87 -5.89 14.95
N PRO A 124 9.14 -6.08 15.35
CA PRO A 124 9.65 -5.58 16.62
C PRO A 124 9.54 -4.05 16.79
N TYR A 125 9.61 -3.30 15.69
CA TYR A 125 9.51 -1.83 15.69
C TYR A 125 8.06 -1.33 15.63
N VAL A 126 7.15 -2.20 15.20
CA VAL A 126 5.71 -1.92 15.08
C VAL A 126 4.89 -3.15 15.53
N PRO A 127 4.86 -3.45 16.84
CA PRO A 127 4.36 -4.73 17.37
C PRO A 127 2.81 -4.79 17.43
N SER A 128 2.16 -4.42 16.33
CA SER A 128 0.71 -4.45 16.16
C SER A 128 0.36 -4.79 14.73
N ALA A 129 -0.09 -6.03 14.51
CA ALA A 129 -0.50 -6.52 13.19
C ALA A 129 -1.60 -5.67 12.54
N LYS A 130 -2.46 -5.00 13.34
CA LYS A 130 -3.49 -4.07 12.83
C LYS A 130 -2.91 -2.90 12.01
N LEU A 131 -1.62 -2.57 12.17
CA LEU A 131 -0.97 -1.51 11.41
C LEU A 131 -0.57 -1.95 10.00
N TYR A 132 -0.59 -3.25 9.70
CA TYR A 132 -0.28 -3.81 8.38
C TYR A 132 -1.49 -3.82 7.43
N GLN A 133 -2.69 -3.62 7.98
CA GLN A 133 -3.96 -3.68 7.25
C GLN A 133 -4.60 -2.30 7.14
N CYS A 134 -5.14 -2.00 5.97
CA CYS A 134 -5.99 -0.85 5.75
C CYS A 134 -7.39 -1.02 6.37
N PRO A 135 -7.99 0.02 6.98
CA PRO A 135 -9.37 -0.02 7.50
C PRO A 135 -10.44 -0.32 6.44
N THR A 136 -10.11 -0.17 5.17
CA THR A 136 -10.94 -0.52 4.01
C THR A 136 -10.37 -1.70 3.22
N GLY A 137 -9.49 -2.49 3.86
CA GLY A 137 -8.94 -3.76 3.40
C GLY A 137 -10.00 -4.75 2.93
N ILE A 138 -9.65 -5.67 2.03
CA ILE A 138 -10.55 -6.77 1.71
C ILE A 138 -10.66 -7.65 2.94
N ARG A 139 -11.88 -8.12 3.24
CA ARG A 139 -12.10 -9.00 4.38
C ARG A 139 -11.23 -10.26 4.21
N GLY A 140 -10.54 -10.65 5.29
CA GLY A 140 -9.66 -11.81 5.33
C GLY A 140 -8.18 -11.50 5.05
N GLU A 141 -7.85 -10.30 4.56
CA GLU A 141 -6.47 -9.86 4.40
C GLU A 141 -5.94 -9.23 5.68
N MET A 142 -4.81 -9.72 6.21
CA MET A 142 -4.16 -9.14 7.39
C MET A 142 -3.06 -8.13 7.03
N ARG A 143 -2.71 -8.05 5.74
CA ARG A 143 -1.80 -7.05 5.18
C ARG A 143 -2.37 -6.47 3.89
N THR A 144 -2.22 -5.16 3.72
CA THR A 144 -2.55 -4.49 2.45
C THR A 144 -1.48 -3.50 2.01
N TYR A 145 -0.51 -3.23 2.89
CA TYR A 145 0.62 -2.37 2.59
C TYR A 145 1.80 -3.20 2.12
N THR A 146 2.67 -2.56 1.36
CA THR A 146 3.85 -3.19 0.79
C THR A 146 4.97 -2.17 0.62
N ILE A 147 6.20 -2.66 0.56
CA ILE A 147 7.36 -1.85 0.19
C ILE A 147 7.45 -1.81 -1.34
N VAL A 148 7.90 -0.69 -1.90
CA VAL A 148 8.11 -0.57 -3.35
C VAL A 148 9.42 -1.23 -3.81
N ASP A 149 9.45 -1.78 -5.02
CA ASP A 149 10.60 -2.50 -5.61
C ASP A 149 11.94 -1.78 -5.42
N SER A 150 11.93 -0.47 -5.61
CA SER A 150 13.14 0.35 -5.57
C SER A 150 13.81 0.39 -4.19
N ILE A 151 13.09 0.04 -3.13
CA ILE A 151 13.55 0.08 -1.74
C ILE A 151 13.79 -1.36 -1.31
N ASN A 152 14.92 -1.89 -1.75
CA ASN A 152 15.37 -3.25 -1.49
C ASN A 152 14.29 -4.32 -1.73
N GLY A 153 13.36 -4.09 -2.66
CA GLY A 153 12.41 -5.10 -3.12
C GLY A 153 12.93 -5.82 -4.37
N LEU A 154 12.02 -6.38 -5.16
CA LEU A 154 12.34 -7.09 -6.38
C LEU A 154 13.02 -6.15 -7.40
N ALA A 155 14.19 -6.53 -7.88
CA ALA A 155 14.93 -5.73 -8.85
C ALA A 155 14.29 -5.78 -10.25
N ARG A 156 14.34 -4.66 -10.99
CA ARG A 156 13.75 -4.51 -12.31
C ARG A 156 14.78 -4.24 -13.39
N ASP A 157 14.41 -4.52 -14.63
CA ASP A 157 15.30 -4.30 -15.78
C ASP A 157 15.80 -2.85 -15.80
N GLY A 158 17.12 -2.70 -15.95
CA GLY A 158 17.80 -1.40 -15.96
C GLY A 158 18.04 -0.76 -14.59
N THR A 159 17.64 -1.39 -13.47
CA THR A 159 17.78 -0.79 -12.13
C THR A 159 18.90 -1.39 -11.28
N PHE A 160 19.51 -2.49 -11.71
CA PHE A 160 20.51 -3.23 -10.92
C PHE A 160 21.59 -3.91 -11.77
N SER A 161 22.71 -4.26 -11.13
CA SER A 161 23.80 -5.07 -11.68
C SER A 161 24.35 -5.99 -10.58
N GLY A 162 24.20 -7.30 -10.75
CA GLY A 162 24.49 -8.26 -9.69
C GLY A 162 23.60 -7.99 -8.47
N THR A 163 24.17 -7.88 -7.27
CA THR A 163 23.42 -7.60 -6.04
C THR A 163 23.37 -6.10 -5.68
N LYS A 164 23.70 -5.22 -6.63
CA LYS A 164 23.82 -3.77 -6.42
C LYS A 164 22.86 -3.00 -7.32
N GLY A 165 22.30 -1.91 -6.81
CA GLY A 165 21.55 -0.97 -7.63
C GLY A 165 22.43 -0.18 -8.59
N ILE A 166 21.84 0.18 -9.73
CA ILE A 166 22.43 1.11 -10.70
C ILE A 166 22.19 2.54 -10.22
N ARG A 167 23.23 3.37 -10.34
CA ARG A 167 23.15 4.82 -10.09
C ARG A 167 23.12 5.55 -11.42
N VAL A 168 22.11 6.40 -11.65
CA VAL A 168 22.00 7.25 -12.84
C VAL A 168 22.07 8.71 -12.42
N GLY A 169 23.19 9.35 -12.75
CA GLY A 169 23.54 10.66 -12.19
C GLY A 169 23.72 10.55 -10.67
N ARG A 170 22.90 11.29 -9.91
CA ARG A 170 22.94 11.27 -8.43
C ARG A 170 21.90 10.34 -7.82
N THR A 171 21.02 9.76 -8.63
CA THR A 171 19.92 8.90 -8.17
C THR A 171 20.32 7.44 -8.14
N MET A 172 20.19 6.80 -6.99
CA MET A 172 20.25 5.34 -6.87
C MET A 172 18.88 4.76 -7.22
N LEU A 173 18.81 3.92 -8.26
CA LEU A 173 17.54 3.37 -8.73
C LEU A 173 17.03 2.29 -7.79
N TRP A 174 17.90 1.35 -7.40
CA TRP A 174 17.57 0.28 -6.47
C TRP A 174 18.43 0.40 -5.21
N VAL A 175 17.77 0.68 -4.10
CA VAL A 175 18.39 1.13 -2.86
C VAL A 175 18.60 -0.07 -1.95
N LYS A 176 19.78 -0.18 -1.35
CA LYS A 176 20.14 -1.19 -0.33
C LYS A 176 20.48 -0.57 1.03
N ARG A 177 20.80 0.73 1.05
CA ARG A 177 21.09 1.50 2.27
C ARG A 177 20.37 2.83 2.21
N ARG A 178 19.86 3.29 3.35
CA ARG A 178 19.06 4.51 3.41
C ARG A 178 19.87 5.76 3.00
N ALA A 179 21.16 5.82 3.30
CA ALA A 179 22.08 6.89 2.89
C ALA A 179 22.28 6.98 1.38
N ASP A 180 21.95 5.94 0.60
CA ASP A 180 22.01 6.02 -0.86
C ASP A 180 20.85 6.89 -1.44
N ILE A 181 19.81 7.18 -0.64
CA ILE A 181 18.69 8.07 -0.97
C ILE A 181 19.13 9.53 -0.82
N SER A 182 19.80 10.02 -1.85
CA SER A 182 20.45 11.35 -1.86
C SER A 182 19.76 12.32 -2.81
N GLN A 183 19.39 11.86 -4.01
CA GLN A 183 18.68 12.68 -4.99
C GLN A 183 17.70 11.83 -5.81
N PRO A 184 16.40 12.14 -5.82
CA PRO A 184 15.75 13.19 -5.03
C PRO A 184 15.86 12.85 -3.53
N GLY A 185 15.72 13.86 -2.68
CA GLY A 185 15.88 13.68 -1.24
C GLY A 185 14.86 12.71 -0.65
N PRO A 186 15.06 12.22 0.59
CA PRO A 186 14.21 11.21 1.21
C PRO A 186 12.70 11.54 1.22
N SER A 187 12.33 12.81 1.28
CA SER A 187 10.94 13.29 1.21
C SER A 187 10.25 13.08 -0.15
N ASN A 188 10.98 12.68 -1.19
CA ASN A 188 10.41 12.40 -2.51
C ASN A 188 10.51 10.91 -2.87
N ARG A 189 11.09 10.09 -1.99
CA ARG A 189 11.32 8.68 -2.24
C ARG A 189 10.28 7.84 -1.52
N LEU A 190 9.47 7.12 -2.28
CA LEU A 190 8.46 6.21 -1.73
C LEU A 190 9.10 5.00 -1.07
N VAL A 191 8.52 4.59 0.04
CA VAL A 191 8.86 3.36 0.76
C VAL A 191 7.66 2.44 0.78
N PHE A 192 6.54 2.89 1.38
CA PHE A 192 5.30 2.11 1.47
C PHE A 192 4.15 2.71 0.68
N LEU A 193 3.23 1.85 0.27
CA LEU A 193 1.90 2.24 -0.20
C LEU A 193 0.86 1.14 0.06
N ASP A 194 -0.42 1.47 -0.11
CA ASP A 194 -1.52 0.51 -0.10
C ASP A 194 -1.65 -0.15 -1.48
N GLU A 195 -1.33 -1.44 -1.54
CA GLU A 195 -1.38 -2.25 -2.76
C GLU A 195 -2.76 -2.90 -2.96
N GLY A 196 -3.77 -2.55 -2.17
CA GLY A 196 -5.12 -3.04 -2.44
C GLY A 196 -5.38 -4.50 -2.01
N ARG A 197 -4.35 -5.33 -1.88
CA ARG A 197 -4.44 -6.74 -1.48
C ARG A 197 -3.16 -7.28 -0.85
N VAL A 198 -3.22 -8.53 -0.35
CA VAL A 198 -2.00 -9.30 -0.04
C VAL A 198 -1.38 -9.82 -1.34
N THR A 199 -0.13 -9.45 -1.58
CA THR A 199 0.69 -9.85 -2.73
C THR A 199 2.00 -10.47 -2.25
N PRO A 200 2.63 -11.38 -3.01
CA PRO A 200 4.02 -11.70 -2.76
C PRO A 200 4.90 -10.48 -3.13
N ASP A 201 6.17 -10.51 -2.73
CA ASP A 201 7.18 -9.56 -3.21
C ASP A 201 6.92 -8.10 -2.78
N SER A 202 7.11 -7.14 -3.69
CA SER A 202 7.06 -5.69 -3.48
C SER A 202 6.28 -5.00 -4.59
N TYR A 203 5.75 -3.80 -4.32
CA TYR A 203 4.99 -3.03 -5.33
C TYR A 203 5.88 -2.50 -6.44
N ALA A 204 5.40 -2.70 -7.66
CA ALA A 204 6.18 -2.54 -8.85
C ALA A 204 5.59 -1.55 -9.83
N CYS A 205 6.50 -0.79 -10.41
CA CYS A 205 6.29 -0.05 -11.63
C CYS A 205 7.51 -0.27 -12.51
N HIS A 206 7.33 -0.48 -13.81
CA HIS A 206 8.48 -0.58 -14.71
C HIS A 206 9.33 0.69 -14.63
N TYR A 207 10.63 0.56 -14.87
CA TYR A 207 11.54 1.70 -14.97
C TYR A 207 11.76 2.13 -16.43
N ILE A 208 12.07 1.17 -17.31
CA ILE A 208 12.50 1.44 -18.70
C ILE A 208 11.37 1.67 -19.69
N ASN A 209 10.10 1.51 -19.29
CA ASN A 209 8.96 1.71 -20.18
C ASN A 209 7.81 2.41 -19.44
N ALA A 210 6.93 3.06 -20.21
CA ALA A 210 5.77 3.78 -19.70
C ALA A 210 4.61 2.81 -19.38
N ARG A 211 4.82 1.91 -18.42
CA ARG A 211 3.85 0.88 -18.04
C ARG A 211 3.83 0.63 -16.54
N TRP A 212 2.64 0.45 -15.99
CA TRP A 212 2.45 -0.09 -14.63
C TRP A 212 2.85 -1.57 -14.61
N TRP A 213 3.48 -2.04 -13.54
CA TRP A 213 3.57 -3.49 -13.32
C TRP A 213 2.39 -3.90 -12.46
N ASP A 214 2.32 -3.38 -11.25
CA ASP A 214 1.16 -3.50 -10.37
C ASP A 214 0.18 -2.37 -10.65
N PRO A 215 -1.13 -2.63 -10.56
CA PRO A 215 -2.11 -1.63 -10.88
C PRO A 215 -2.14 -0.48 -9.86
N PRO A 216 -2.60 0.72 -10.27
CA PRO A 216 -2.69 1.90 -9.41
C PRO A 216 -3.89 1.79 -8.46
N HIS A 217 -3.83 0.91 -7.47
CA HIS A 217 -4.94 0.61 -6.57
C HIS A 217 -5.56 1.87 -5.94
N VAL A 218 -6.89 1.90 -5.88
CA VAL A 218 -7.69 3.01 -5.34
C VAL A 218 -8.53 2.51 -4.18
N ARG A 219 -8.16 2.91 -2.96
CA ARG A 219 -8.87 2.49 -1.74
C ARG A 219 -9.52 3.62 -0.95
N HIS A 220 -8.99 4.84 -1.11
CA HIS A 220 -9.50 6.03 -0.44
C HIS A 220 -9.88 7.07 -1.48
N GLY A 221 -11.17 7.24 -1.73
CA GLY A 221 -11.69 8.11 -2.78
C GLY A 221 -11.19 7.71 -4.17
N ASP A 222 -10.35 8.54 -4.76
CA ASP A 222 -9.79 8.38 -6.11
C ASP A 222 -8.25 8.32 -6.07
N GLY A 223 -7.68 7.73 -5.02
CA GLY A 223 -6.24 7.75 -4.81
C GLY A 223 -5.73 6.68 -3.85
N THR A 224 -4.43 6.78 -3.56
CA THR A 224 -3.70 5.88 -2.66
C THR A 224 -2.96 6.65 -1.57
N ASN A 225 -2.71 5.98 -0.45
CA ASN A 225 -1.87 6.50 0.62
C ASN A 225 -0.46 5.96 0.48
N VAL A 226 0.52 6.83 0.68
CA VAL A 226 1.93 6.50 0.51
C VAL A 226 2.75 7.00 1.71
N ALA A 227 3.89 6.36 1.98
CA ALA A 227 4.88 6.81 2.94
C ALA A 227 6.26 6.95 2.29
N PHE A 228 7.06 7.88 2.81
CA PHE A 228 8.33 8.30 2.24
C PHE A 228 9.51 7.95 3.14
N ALA A 229 10.71 8.02 2.57
CA ALA A 229 11.95 7.63 3.24
C ALA A 229 12.40 8.56 4.38
N ASP A 230 11.79 9.74 4.54
CA ASP A 230 11.95 10.63 5.70
C ASP A 230 10.91 10.37 6.81
N GLY A 231 9.99 9.42 6.61
CA GLY A 231 8.98 9.02 7.59
C GLY A 231 7.68 9.82 7.55
N HIS A 232 7.49 10.72 6.59
CA HIS A 232 6.17 11.32 6.37
C HIS A 232 5.28 10.44 5.48
N SER A 233 3.98 10.75 5.48
CA SER A 233 2.96 10.08 4.66
C SER A 233 2.10 11.09 3.94
N ALA A 234 1.64 10.76 2.73
CA ALA A 234 0.75 11.62 1.97
C ALA A 234 -0.36 10.81 1.28
N TYR A 235 -1.47 11.48 0.98
CA TYR A 235 -2.50 10.96 0.10
C TYR A 235 -2.23 11.46 -1.32
N TRP A 236 -2.11 10.55 -2.26
CA TRP A 236 -1.93 10.84 -3.68
C TRP A 236 -3.23 10.54 -4.41
N LYS A 237 -3.89 11.59 -4.85
CA LYS A 237 -5.05 11.51 -5.73
C LYS A 237 -4.57 11.32 -7.17
N TRP A 238 -5.24 10.43 -7.91
CA TRP A 238 -5.06 10.26 -9.33
C TRP A 238 -5.88 11.29 -10.11
N ASP A 239 -5.32 11.77 -11.21
CA ASP A 239 -5.98 12.76 -12.06
C ASP A 239 -6.70 12.09 -13.24
N SER A 240 -6.15 10.99 -13.78
CA SER A 240 -6.78 10.30 -14.90
C SER A 240 -7.94 9.41 -14.46
N LYS A 241 -9.06 9.55 -15.16
CA LYS A 241 -10.20 8.63 -15.05
C LYS A 241 -9.82 7.19 -15.41
N GLU A 242 -8.88 7.02 -16.33
CA GLU A 242 -8.38 5.70 -16.75
C GLU A 242 -7.68 5.00 -15.57
N THR A 243 -6.72 5.69 -14.94
CA THR A 243 -6.02 5.25 -13.73
C THR A 243 -7.01 4.91 -12.61
N ILE A 244 -7.98 5.81 -12.35
CA ILE A 244 -9.00 5.61 -11.30
C ILE A 244 -9.86 4.39 -11.58
N ASN A 245 -10.30 4.21 -12.84
CA ASN A 245 -11.16 3.09 -13.21
C ASN A 245 -10.44 1.75 -13.07
N VAL A 246 -9.17 1.67 -13.50
CA VAL A 246 -8.33 0.48 -13.31
C VAL A 246 -8.12 0.22 -11.83
N GLY A 247 -7.75 1.23 -11.05
CA GLY A 247 -7.49 1.11 -9.63
C GLY A 247 -8.68 0.69 -8.76
N LYS A 248 -9.92 0.92 -9.26
CA LYS A 248 -11.17 0.51 -8.59
C LYS A 248 -11.62 -0.92 -8.95
N MET A 249 -10.97 -1.57 -9.91
CA MET A 249 -11.31 -2.95 -10.26
C MET A 249 -10.99 -3.89 -9.11
N VAL A 250 -11.84 -4.91 -8.92
CA VAL A 250 -11.64 -5.90 -7.84
C VAL A 250 -10.36 -6.68 -8.04
N ASN A 251 -10.01 -7.04 -9.28
CA ASN A 251 -8.78 -7.72 -9.68
C ASN A 251 -8.27 -7.04 -10.96
N PRO A 252 -7.60 -5.88 -10.85
CA PRO A 252 -7.08 -5.21 -12.04
C PRO A 252 -5.99 -6.07 -12.67
N GLU A 253 -5.94 -6.06 -14.00
CA GLU A 253 -4.83 -6.68 -14.70
C GLU A 253 -3.52 -5.98 -14.35
N HIS A 254 -2.48 -6.78 -14.14
CA HIS A 254 -1.13 -6.26 -14.07
C HIS A 254 -0.72 -5.78 -15.46
N GLN A 255 0.37 -5.02 -15.56
CA GLN A 255 0.91 -4.64 -16.85
C GLN A 255 0.00 -3.65 -17.63
N PHE A 256 -0.67 -2.76 -16.91
CA PHE A 256 -1.51 -1.70 -17.48
C PHE A 256 -0.66 -0.59 -18.12
N THR A 257 -0.94 -0.25 -19.38
CA THR A 257 -0.31 0.88 -20.10
C THR A 257 -1.33 2.00 -20.25
N PRO A 258 -1.13 3.17 -19.63
CA PRO A 258 -2.02 4.31 -19.82
C PRO A 258 -2.01 4.79 -21.27
N THR A 259 -3.19 5.17 -21.77
CA THR A 259 -3.36 5.70 -23.13
C THR A 259 -3.61 7.21 -23.15
N THR A 260 -3.97 7.77 -21.99
CA THR A 260 -4.24 9.20 -21.81
C THR A 260 -3.03 9.97 -21.29
N GLU A 261 -2.90 11.24 -21.65
CA GLU A 261 -1.83 12.13 -21.14
C GLU A 261 -1.83 12.19 -19.61
N ALA A 262 -2.98 12.46 -19.00
CA ALA A 262 -3.14 12.44 -17.54
C ALA A 262 -2.78 11.07 -16.92
N GLY A 263 -3.03 9.96 -17.63
CA GLY A 263 -2.67 8.62 -17.16
C GLY A 263 -1.16 8.38 -17.19
N LEU A 264 -0.47 8.92 -18.20
CA LEU A 264 0.99 8.94 -18.28
C LEU A 264 1.60 9.85 -17.21
N GLU A 265 0.96 10.96 -16.85
CA GLU A 265 1.39 11.83 -15.75
C GLU A 265 1.24 11.13 -14.38
N ASP A 266 0.11 10.45 -14.13
CA ASP A 266 -0.09 9.63 -12.93
C ASP A 266 1.01 8.56 -12.80
N LEU A 267 1.31 7.87 -13.91
CA LEU A 267 2.38 6.87 -13.98
C LEU A 267 3.76 7.50 -13.75
N ALA A 268 4.06 8.61 -14.42
CA ALA A 268 5.35 9.30 -14.29
C ALA A 268 5.58 9.75 -12.84
N ARG A 269 4.54 10.27 -12.17
CA ARG A 269 4.59 10.61 -10.75
C ARG A 269 4.92 9.40 -9.89
N MET A 270 4.29 8.24 -10.14
CA MET A 270 4.59 7.01 -9.41
C MET A 270 6.01 6.51 -9.69
N GLN A 271 6.46 6.50 -10.95
CA GLN A 271 7.83 6.12 -11.29
C GLN A 271 8.86 7.04 -10.65
N ILE A 272 8.64 8.35 -10.63
CA ILE A 272 9.53 9.30 -9.96
C ILE A 272 9.55 9.04 -8.45
N GLY A 273 8.40 8.78 -7.83
CA GLY A 273 8.32 8.42 -6.42
C GLY A 273 9.07 7.13 -6.08
N ILE A 274 8.87 6.08 -6.89
CA ILE A 274 9.50 4.77 -6.73
C ILE A 274 10.98 4.86 -7.09
N TRP A 275 11.34 5.13 -8.35
CA TRP A 275 12.72 5.07 -8.85
C TRP A 275 13.55 6.32 -8.59
N GLY A 276 12.93 7.39 -8.08
CA GLY A 276 13.56 8.70 -7.84
C GLY A 276 13.63 9.56 -9.10
N ARG A 277 13.35 8.99 -10.27
CA ARG A 277 13.40 9.67 -11.56
C ARG A 277 12.59 8.88 -12.58
N LEU A 278 12.22 9.56 -13.66
CA LEU A 278 11.66 8.91 -14.84
C LEU A 278 12.76 8.12 -15.57
N GLY A 279 12.40 6.95 -16.10
CA GLY A 279 13.34 6.05 -16.79
C GLY A 279 13.18 5.98 -18.31
N TYR A 280 11.96 6.16 -18.83
CA TYR A 280 11.67 6.21 -20.27
C TYR A 280 11.75 7.62 -20.85
#